data_AF-A0A831KFG3-F1
#
_entry.id   AF-A0A831KFG3-F1
#
_cell.length_a   1.000
_cell.length_b   1.000
_cell.length_c   1.000
_cell.angle_alpha   90.00
_cell.angle_beta   90.00
_cell.angle_gamma   90.00
#
_symmetry.space_group_name_H-M   'P 1'
#
loop_
_entity.id
_entity.type
_entity.pdbx_description
1 polymer ?
#
loop_
_entity_poly.entity_id
_entity_poly.type
_entity_poly.pdbx_seq_one_letter_code
_entity_poly.pdbx_strand_id
1 'polypeptide(L)'
;MVILHYLSISLVCIGALTMAIAIWTSLKINKTVAPELRGKWSLVTRFMGFFLVGYCAFIVIKLTGVDYFLELITTLIFLCGALFVLLIINLSRETIDQLDRNRTVIASVNENLRATTLDLAEKIEERIQTEEELRQSKTI
;
A
#
# COMPACT_ATOMS: atom_id res chain seq x y z
N MET A 1 -1.57 17.28 39.70
CA MET A 1 -0.62 16.26 39.19
C MET A 1 -1.26 14.91 38.88
N VAL A 2 -2.11 14.36 39.75
CA VAL A 2 -2.75 13.04 39.55
C VAL A 2 -3.62 12.94 38.28
N ILE A 3 -4.38 13.99 37.95
CA ILE A 3 -5.24 14.01 36.76
C ILE A 3 -4.42 13.89 35.46
N LEU A 4 -3.31 14.63 35.35
CA LEU A 4 -2.42 14.57 34.18
C LEU A 4 -1.84 13.17 33.98
N HIS A 5 -1.51 12.49 35.08
CA HIS A 5 -0.97 11.13 35.05
C HIS A 5 -1.97 10.13 34.43
N TYR A 6 -3.21 10.10 34.93
CA TYR A 6 -4.25 9.21 34.41
C TYR A 6 -4.65 9.56 32.97
N LEU A 7 -4.67 10.86 32.63
CA LEU A 7 -4.94 11.31 31.26
C LEU A 7 -3.86 10.83 30.30
N SER A 8 -2.58 11.00 30.64
CA SER A 8 -1.47 10.52 29.81
C SER A 8 -1.52 9.02 29.58
N ILE A 9 -1.77 8.22 30.64
CA ILE A 9 -1.87 6.77 30.50
C ILE A 9 -3.04 6.41 29.57
N SER A 10 -4.20 7.02 29.75
CA SER A 10 -5.38 6.75 28.91
C SER A 10 -5.12 7.06 27.44
N LEU A 11 -4.49 8.21 27.15
CA LEU A 11 -4.14 8.61 25.78
C LEU A 11 -3.16 7.63 25.11
N VAL A 12 -2.14 7.22 25.86
CA VAL A 12 -1.10 6.30 25.38
C VAL A 12 -1.69 4.89 25.18
N CYS A 13 -2.62 4.46 26.03
CA CYS A 13 -3.36 3.20 25.84
C CYS A 13 -4.18 3.21 24.54
N ILE A 14 -4.89 4.30 24.25
CA ILE A 14 -5.61 4.45 22.98
C ILE A 14 -4.63 4.36 21.80
N GLY A 15 -3.51 5.09 21.87
CA GLY A 15 -2.46 5.03 20.85
C GLY A 15 -1.91 3.61 20.65
N ALA A 16 -1.63 2.88 21.73
CA ALA A 16 -1.15 1.50 21.68
C ALA A 16 -2.16 0.56 21.01
N LEU A 17 -3.45 0.69 21.33
CA LEU A 17 -4.52 -0.09 20.70
C LEU A 17 -4.63 0.22 19.20
N THR A 18 -4.61 1.50 18.82
CA THR A 18 -4.61 1.90 17.41
C THR A 18 -3.42 1.33 16.66
N MET A 19 -2.22 1.36 17.26
CA MET A 19 -1.01 0.78 16.68
C MET A 19 -1.11 -0.75 16.54
N ALA A 20 -1.66 -1.45 17.53
CA ALA A 20 -1.87 -2.90 17.46
C ALA A 20 -2.82 -3.27 16.30
N ILE A 21 -3.92 -2.53 16.14
CA ILE A 21 -4.86 -2.71 15.02
C ILE A 21 -4.18 -2.43 13.68
N ALA A 22 -3.36 -1.38 13.61
CA ALA A 22 -2.61 -1.03 12.41
C ALA A 22 -1.61 -2.13 12.02
N ILE A 23 -0.89 -2.70 12.99
CA ILE A 23 0.04 -3.82 12.77
C ILE A 23 -0.71 -5.04 12.25
N TRP A 24 -1.83 -5.42 12.89
CA TRP A 24 -2.64 -6.55 12.41
C TRP A 24 -3.07 -6.32 10.97
N THR A 25 -3.63 -5.15 10.69
CA THR A 25 -4.08 -4.79 9.34
C THR A 25 -2.93 -4.86 8.33
N SER A 26 -1.75 -4.34 8.68
CA SER A 26 -0.55 -4.40 7.86
C SER A 26 -0.11 -5.84 7.57
N LEU A 27 -0.09 -6.70 8.59
CA LEU A 27 0.27 -8.11 8.44
C LEU A 27 -0.73 -8.88 7.56
N LYS A 28 -2.02 -8.54 7.65
CA LYS A 28 -3.06 -9.11 6.78
C LYS A 28 -2.85 -8.70 5.32
N ILE A 29 -2.56 -7.42 5.08
CA ILE A 29 -2.33 -6.85 3.74
C ILE A 29 -1.03 -7.39 3.13
N ASN A 30 0.02 -7.61 3.93
CA ASN A 30 1.32 -8.12 3.48
C ASN A 30 1.24 -9.51 2.80
N LYS A 31 0.13 -10.24 2.96
CA LYS A 31 -0.12 -11.50 2.25
C LYS A 31 -0.59 -11.30 0.80
N THR A 32 -1.10 -10.12 0.48
CA THR A 32 -1.73 -9.80 -0.82
C THR A 32 -0.87 -8.85 -1.66
N VAL A 33 0.17 -8.26 -1.08
CA VAL A 33 1.07 -7.31 -1.75
C VAL A 33 2.05 -8.06 -2.66
N ALA A 34 2.32 -7.48 -3.83
CA ALA A 34 3.29 -8.00 -4.79
C ALA A 34 4.69 -8.18 -4.15
N PRO A 35 5.47 -9.22 -4.56
CA PRO A 35 6.77 -9.53 -3.96
C PRO A 35 7.75 -8.35 -3.94
N GLU A 36 7.68 -7.50 -4.97
CA GLU A 36 8.54 -6.32 -5.19
C GLU A 36 8.34 -5.23 -4.13
N LEU A 37 7.10 -5.06 -3.64
CA LEU A 37 6.74 -4.06 -2.63
C LEU A 37 6.85 -4.58 -1.19
N ARG A 38 7.01 -5.91 -1.04
CA ARG A 38 6.96 -6.62 0.25
C ARG A 38 8.07 -6.20 1.20
N GLY A 39 9.26 -5.86 0.68
CA GLY A 39 10.39 -5.39 1.49
C GLY A 39 10.12 -4.04 2.15
N LYS A 40 9.55 -3.10 1.39
CA LYS A 40 9.19 -1.75 1.89
C LYS A 40 8.03 -1.81 2.87
N TRP A 41 7.04 -2.66 2.59
CA TRP A 41 5.91 -2.92 3.50
C TRP A 41 6.35 -3.58 4.82
N SER A 42 7.32 -4.49 4.75
CA SER A 42 7.93 -5.08 5.95
C SER A 42 8.62 -4.03 6.80
N LEU A 43 9.33 -3.07 6.18
CA LEU A 43 9.98 -1.98 6.91
C LEU A 43 8.96 -1.08 7.62
N VAL A 44 7.86 -0.71 6.96
CA VAL A 44 6.74 0.02 7.59
C VAL A 44 6.20 -0.74 8.79
N THR A 45 6.00 -2.05 8.65
CA THR A 45 5.48 -2.90 9.74
C THR A 45 6.46 -2.98 10.92
N ARG A 46 7.77 -3.03 10.65
CA ARG A 46 8.81 -2.99 11.70
C ARG A 46 8.79 -1.66 12.46
N PHE A 47 8.64 -0.54 11.76
CA PHE A 47 8.48 0.77 12.40
C PHE A 47 7.22 0.82 13.27
N MET A 48 6.09 0.28 12.79
CA MET A 48 4.88 0.19 13.60
C MET A 48 5.11 -0.63 14.89
N GLY A 49 5.78 -1.77 14.79
CA GLY A 49 6.16 -2.59 15.95
C GLY A 49 7.07 -1.84 16.92
N PHE A 50 8.07 -1.11 16.40
CA PHE A 50 8.95 -0.26 17.20
C PHE A 50 8.16 0.79 17.99
N PHE A 51 7.23 1.50 17.34
CA PHE A 51 6.38 2.47 18.03
C PHE A 51 5.52 1.80 19.10
N LEU A 52 4.92 0.64 18.83
CA LEU A 52 4.12 -0.09 19.82
C LEU A 52 4.95 -0.43 21.07
N VAL A 53 6.19 -0.89 20.89
CA VAL A 53 7.13 -1.12 22.01
C VAL A 53 7.38 0.19 22.78
N GLY A 54 7.55 1.30 22.08
CA GLY A 54 7.66 2.63 22.68
C GLY A 54 6.44 3.04 23.52
N TYR A 55 5.22 2.82 23.02
CA TYR A 55 3.98 3.04 23.79
C TYR A 55 3.94 2.18 25.06
N CYS A 56 4.26 0.88 24.95
CA CYS A 56 4.30 -0.02 26.10
C CYS A 56 5.37 0.41 27.13
N ALA A 57 6.57 0.77 26.66
CA ALA A 57 7.65 1.23 27.51
C ALA A 57 7.26 2.51 28.27
N PHE A 58 6.59 3.46 27.61
CA PHE A 58 6.08 4.66 28.25
C PHE A 58 5.10 4.33 29.39
N ILE A 59 4.16 3.40 29.16
CA ILE A 59 3.20 2.96 30.19
C ILE A 59 3.94 2.33 31.38
N VAL A 60 4.86 1.39 31.13
CA VAL A 60 5.64 0.71 32.17
C VAL A 60 6.46 1.70 33.00
N ILE A 61 7.12 2.67 32.35
CA ILE A 61 7.91 3.69 33.05
C ILE A 61 7.01 4.57 33.92
N LYS A 62 5.86 5.00 33.40
CA LYS A 62 4.91 5.79 34.20
C LYS A 62 4.36 5.02 35.40
N LEU A 63 4.13 3.71 35.27
CA LEU A 63 3.67 2.88 36.38
C LEU A 63 4.76 2.61 37.42
N THR A 64 6.03 2.50 37.00
CA THR A 64 7.17 2.26 37.90
C THR A 64 7.73 3.53 38.53
N GLY A 65 7.36 4.71 38.03
CA GLY A 65 7.82 6.00 38.54
C GLY A 65 9.26 6.36 38.18
N VAL A 66 9.91 5.60 37.29
CA VAL A 66 11.31 5.81 36.88
C VAL A 66 11.38 6.81 35.72
N ASP A 67 11.00 8.07 35.99
CA ASP A 67 10.84 9.09 34.95
C ASP A 67 12.15 9.48 34.23
N TYR A 68 13.32 9.11 34.76
CA TYR A 68 14.63 9.42 34.15
C TYR A 68 14.78 8.91 32.71
N PHE A 69 14.27 7.72 32.40
CA PHE A 69 14.36 7.15 31.05
C PHE A 69 13.25 7.65 30.11
N LEU A 70 12.25 8.36 30.64
CA LEU A 70 11.09 8.79 29.87
C LEU A 70 11.50 9.75 28.74
N GLU A 71 12.37 10.72 29.06
CA GLU A 71 12.85 11.73 28.09
C GLU A 71 13.66 11.11 26.95
N LEU A 72 14.50 10.11 27.27
CA LEU A 72 15.28 9.39 26.27
C LEU A 72 14.37 8.60 25.32
N ILE A 73 13.34 7.95 25.85
CA ILE A 73 12.40 7.17 25.03
C ILE A 73 11.52 8.09 24.18
N THR A 74 11.02 9.19 24.73
CA THR A 74 10.17 10.12 23.96
C THR A 74 10.94 10.78 22.83
N THR A 75 12.19 11.19 23.07
CA THR A 75 13.06 11.76 22.02
C THR A 75 13.41 10.74 20.94
N LEU A 76 13.71 9.50 21.32
CA LEU A 76 13.97 8.41 20.35
C LEU A 76 12.72 8.11 19.50
N ILE A 77 11.55 8.03 20.13
CA ILE A 77 10.27 7.83 19.43
C ILE A 77 10.02 8.99 18.46
N PHE A 78 10.28 10.23 18.85
CA PHE A 78 10.10 11.37 17.94
C PHE A 78 11.05 11.33 16.74
N LEU A 79 12.32 10.97 16.94
CA LEU A 79 13.28 10.81 15.85
C LEU A 79 12.83 9.71 14.88
N CYS A 80 12.45 8.54 15.41
CA CYS A 80 11.90 7.46 14.60
C CYS A 80 10.59 7.89 13.92
N GLY A 81 9.79 8.74 14.54
CA GLY A 81 8.61 9.38 13.97
C GLY A 81 8.92 10.16 12.69
N ALA A 82 9.93 11.02 12.71
CA ALA A 82 10.36 11.77 11.54
C ALA A 82 10.84 10.84 10.40
N LEU A 83 11.63 9.82 10.74
CA LEU A 83 12.08 8.81 9.77
C LEU A 83 10.92 8.01 9.18
N PHE A 84 9.92 7.69 10.00
CA PHE A 84 8.72 6.99 9.57
C PHE A 84 7.89 7.82 8.59
N VAL A 85 7.73 9.12 8.84
CA VAL A 85 7.03 10.03 7.91
C VAL A 85 7.76 10.07 6.56
N LEU A 86 9.08 10.19 6.56
CA LEU A 86 9.88 10.15 5.33
C LEU A 86 9.70 8.83 4.57
N LEU A 87 9.71 7.71 5.29
CA LEU A 87 9.46 6.38 4.72
C LEU A 87 8.09 6.29 4.04
N ILE A 88 7.04 6.78 4.71
CA ILE A 88 5.66 6.75 4.18
C ILE A 88 5.50 7.66 2.96
N ILE A 89 6.11 8.84 2.96
CA ILE A 89 6.07 9.76 1.80
C ILE A 89 6.75 9.11 0.59
N ASN A 90 7.92 8.50 0.79
CA ASN A 90 8.65 7.83 -0.29
C ASN A 90 7.89 6.62 -0.83
N LEU A 91 7.29 5.82 0.05
CA LEU A 91 6.46 4.68 -0.36
C LEU A 91 5.21 5.13 -1.12
N SER A 92 4.58 6.22 -0.67
CA SER A 92 3.41 6.80 -1.34
C SER A 92 3.76 7.29 -2.74
N ARG A 93 4.89 8.01 -2.90
CA ARG A 93 5.36 8.47 -4.22
C ARG A 93 5.54 7.31 -5.18
N GLU A 94 6.24 6.26 -4.75
CA GLU A 94 6.46 5.09 -5.60
C GLU A 94 5.17 4.35 -5.95
N THR A 95 4.23 4.27 -5.00
CA THR A 95 2.91 3.66 -5.25
C THR A 95 2.11 4.49 -6.27
N ILE A 96 2.16 5.82 -6.19
CA ILE A 96 1.52 6.72 -7.16
C ILE A 96 2.17 6.55 -8.54
N ASP A 97 3.49 6.56 -8.62
CA ASP A 97 4.22 6.39 -9.89
C ASP A 97 3.91 5.03 -10.54
N GLN A 98 3.78 3.96 -9.75
CA GLN A 98 3.36 2.64 -10.25
C GLN A 98 1.91 2.64 -10.73
N LEU A 99 1.02 3.34 -10.02
CA LEU A 99 -0.39 3.44 -10.39
C LEU A 99 -0.56 4.18 -11.73
N ASP A 100 0.20 5.26 -11.94
CA ASP A 100 0.19 6.01 -13.20
C ASP A 100 0.75 5.17 -14.35
N ARG A 101 1.86 4.44 -14.14
CA ARG A 101 2.39 3.50 -15.16
C ARG A 101 1.36 2.44 -15.54
N ASN A 102 0.68 1.85 -14.55
CA ASN A 102 -0.35 0.84 -14.81
C ASN A 102 -1.55 1.43 -15.56
N ARG A 103 -1.96 2.67 -15.29
CA ARG A 103 -3.01 3.36 -16.07
C ARG A 103 -2.60 3.56 -17.53
N THR A 104 -1.36 3.99 -17.80
CA THR A 104 -0.87 4.12 -19.18
C THR A 104 -0.79 2.78 -19.91
N VAL A 105 -0.34 1.71 -19.23
CA VAL A 105 -0.28 0.37 -19.83
C VAL A 105 -1.69 -0.12 -20.17
N ILE A 106 -2.65 -0.02 -19.26
CA ILE A 106 -4.04 -0.42 -19.51
C ILE A 106 -4.65 0.38 -20.68
N ALA A 107 -4.36 1.68 -20.79
CA ALA A 107 -4.80 2.50 -21.92
C ALA A 107 -4.23 2.00 -23.25
N SER A 108 -2.92 1.73 -23.30
CA SER A 108 -2.25 1.23 -24.52
C SER A 108 -2.72 -0.18 -24.92
N VAL A 109 -3.00 -1.06 -23.95
CA VAL A 109 -3.51 -2.41 -24.22
C VAL A 109 -4.93 -2.33 -24.77
N ASN A 110 -5.78 -1.45 -24.24
CA ASN A 110 -7.13 -1.26 -24.74
C ASN A 110 -7.16 -0.66 -26.15
N GLU A 111 -6.24 0.25 -26.46
CA GLU A 111 -6.07 0.81 -27.80
C GLU A 111 -5.60 -0.24 -28.81
N ASN A 112 -4.58 -1.03 -28.46
CA ASN A 112 -4.11 -2.14 -29.29
C ASN A 112 -5.18 -3.21 -29.50
N LEU A 113 -5.96 -3.51 -28.46
CA LEU A 113 -7.05 -4.48 -28.57
C LEU A 113 -8.09 -3.97 -29.56
N ARG A 114 -8.53 -2.70 -29.45
CA ARG A 114 -9.47 -2.08 -30.41
C ARG A 114 -8.95 -2.07 -31.84
N ALA A 115 -7.67 -1.74 -32.04
CA ALA A 115 -7.06 -1.77 -33.37
C ALA A 115 -7.06 -3.18 -33.96
N THR A 116 -6.75 -4.19 -33.14
CA THR A 116 -6.79 -5.60 -33.56
C THR A 116 -8.20 -6.07 -33.85
N THR A 117 -9.21 -5.66 -33.06
CA THR A 117 -10.60 -6.02 -33.30
C THR A 117 -11.13 -5.43 -34.61
N LEU A 118 -10.71 -4.21 -34.96
CA LEU A 118 -11.06 -3.57 -36.23
C LEU A 118 -10.42 -4.28 -37.42
N ASP A 119 -9.12 -4.57 -37.34
CA ASP A 119 -8.40 -5.32 -38.39
C ASP A 119 -8.98 -6.72 -38.61
N LEU A 120 -9.39 -7.41 -37.54
CA LEU A 120 -10.05 -8.71 -37.66
C LEU A 120 -11.44 -8.59 -38.30
N ALA A 121 -12.21 -7.57 -37.96
CA ALA A 121 -13.53 -7.35 -38.56
C ALA A 121 -13.43 -7.12 -40.06
N GLU A 122 -12.47 -6.29 -40.49
CA GLU A 122 -12.19 -6.02 -41.91
C GLU A 122 -11.81 -7.29 -42.67
N LYS A 123 -10.91 -8.12 -42.11
CA LYS A 123 -10.51 -9.39 -42.73
C LYS A 123 -11.63 -10.41 -42.82
N ILE A 124 -12.53 -10.44 -41.84
CA ILE A 124 -13.71 -11.31 -41.89
C ILE A 124 -14.63 -10.88 -43.02
N GLU A 125 -14.81 -9.57 -43.21
CA GLU A 125 -15.67 -9.03 -44.26
C GLU A 125 -15.09 -9.29 -45.66
N GLU A 126 -13.79 -9.10 -45.87
CA GLU A 126 -13.11 -9.49 -47.12
C GLU A 126 -13.26 -10.97 -47.45
N ARG A 127 -13.15 -11.84 -46.43
CA ARG A 127 -13.31 -13.29 -46.60
C ARG A 127 -14.72 -13.67 -47.01
N ILE A 128 -15.73 -13.04 -46.40
CA ILE A 128 -17.14 -13.26 -46.76
C ILE A 128 -17.39 -12.86 -48.22
N GLN A 129 -16.89 -11.69 -48.65
CA GLN A 129 -17.04 -11.24 -50.04
C GLN A 129 -16.35 -12.18 -51.03
N THR A 130 -15.12 -12.60 -50.73
CA THR A 130 -14.36 -13.54 -51.59
C THR A 130 -15.07 -14.90 -51.70
N GLU A 131 -15.62 -15.41 -50.59
CA GLU A 131 -16.40 -16.66 -50.58
C GLU A 131 -17.71 -16.53 -51.37
N GLU A 132 -18.40 -15.40 -51.27
CA GLU A 132 -19.62 -15.12 -52.05
C GLU A 132 -19.33 -15.05 -53.56
N GLU A 133 -18.26 -14.36 -53.98
CA GLU A 133 -17.83 -14.27 -55.37
C GLU A 133 -17.45 -15.66 -55.95
N LEU A 134 -16.68 -16.45 -55.19
CA LEU A 134 -16.32 -17.82 -55.56
C LEU A 134 -17.56 -18.73 -55.70
N ARG A 135 -18.57 -18.51 -54.85
CA ARG A 135 -19.82 -19.29 -54.88
C ARG A 135 -20.68 -18.93 -56.09
N GLN A 136 -20.73 -17.66 -56.47
CA GLN A 136 -21.40 -17.21 -57.69
C GLN A 136 -20.68 -17.72 -58.95
N SER A 137 -19.35 -17.68 -58.98
CA SER A 137 -18.55 -18.19 -60.10
C SER A 137 -18.65 -19.71 -60.31
N LYS A 138 -18.94 -20.51 -59.27
CA LYS A 138 -19.13 -21.97 -59.37
C LYS A 138 -20.53 -22.39 -59.83
N THR A 139 -21.47 -21.46 -59.92
CA THR A 139 -22.89 -21.74 -60.25
C THR A 139 -23.20 -21.46 -61.73
N ILE A 140 -22.22 -21.01 -62.51
CA ILE A 140 -22.26 -20.81 -63.97
C ILE A 140 -21.47 -21.93 -64.65
#